data_AF-A0A3D4T1S7-F1
#
_entry.id   AF-A0A3D4T1S7-F1
#
_cell.length_a   1.000
_cell.length_b   1.000
_cell.length_c   1.000
_cell.angle_alpha   90.00
_cell.angle_beta   90.00
_cell.angle_gamma   90.00
#
_symmetry.space_group_name_H-M   'P 1'
#
loop_
_entity.id
_entity.type
_entity.pdbx_description
1 polymer ?
#
loop_
_entity_poly.entity_id
_entity_poly.type
_entity_poly.pdbx_seq_one_letter_code
_entity_poly.pdbx_strand_id
1 'polypeptide(L)'
;MTSRSLLRPARALAALTATAALTLGVVACSDDDSDSATTGAAASDNSDASDSSGSSDDQGTWPREVDSVVVDNGKAGTETEKIEIPAKPERIVSTSVTLTGSLLAVDAPVVASGGAKAGATSDDKGFFTQWAEKADEQGVKALWQLEP
;
A
#
# COMPACT_ATOMS: atom_id res chain seq x y z
N MET A 1 20.74 -22.88 -57.00
CA MET A 1 22.02 -22.12 -57.11
C MET A 1 21.61 -20.66 -57.26
N THR A 2 21.74 -19.77 -56.29
CA THR A 2 22.92 -19.42 -55.51
C THR A 2 22.52 -18.86 -54.14
N SER A 3 23.32 -19.25 -53.15
CA SER A 3 23.27 -18.86 -51.75
C SER A 3 23.87 -17.46 -51.56
N ARG A 4 23.29 -16.64 -50.69
CA ARG A 4 24.02 -15.60 -49.93
C ARG A 4 23.46 -15.48 -48.52
N SER A 5 24.01 -16.31 -47.64
CA SER A 5 24.24 -15.96 -46.24
C SER A 5 25.10 -14.69 -46.18
N LEU A 6 24.94 -13.85 -45.15
CA LEU A 6 26.01 -13.50 -44.21
C LEU A 6 25.64 -12.32 -43.28
N LEU A 7 25.88 -12.58 -41.99
CA LEU A 7 26.41 -11.67 -40.95
C LEU A 7 25.47 -10.73 -40.18
N ARG A 8 25.19 -11.14 -38.94
CA ARG A 8 24.85 -10.30 -37.79
C ARG A 8 26.08 -9.48 -37.34
N PRO A 9 25.89 -8.29 -36.76
CA PRO A 9 26.81 -7.77 -35.75
C PRO A 9 26.16 -7.81 -34.36
N ALA A 10 26.75 -8.60 -33.47
CA ALA A 10 26.59 -8.48 -32.04
C ALA A 10 27.25 -7.17 -31.57
N ARG A 11 26.59 -6.39 -30.72
CA ARG A 11 27.24 -5.31 -29.96
C ARG A 11 27.33 -5.72 -28.50
N ALA A 12 28.56 -5.62 -28.03
CA ALA A 12 29.06 -6.10 -26.77
C ALA A 12 28.65 -5.21 -25.58
N LEU A 13 28.71 -5.85 -24.41
CA LEU A 13 28.57 -5.31 -23.07
C LEU A 13 29.41 -4.05 -22.81
N ALA A 14 28.82 -3.13 -22.05
CA ALA A 14 29.57 -2.27 -21.12
C ALA A 14 28.72 -2.10 -19.86
N ALA A 15 29.01 -2.93 -18.85
CA ALA A 15 28.53 -2.75 -17.49
C ALA A 15 29.38 -1.66 -16.83
N LEU A 16 28.74 -0.65 -16.24
CA LEU A 16 29.41 0.35 -15.42
C LEU A 16 28.62 0.47 -14.12
N THR A 17 29.02 -0.34 -13.15
CA THR A 17 28.51 -0.33 -11.79
C THR A 17 29.17 0.83 -11.04
N ALA A 18 28.42 1.90 -10.83
CA ALA A 18 28.80 2.97 -9.91
C ALA A 18 28.07 2.74 -8.57
N THR A 19 28.72 2.06 -7.63
CA THR A 19 28.29 1.97 -6.24
C THR A 19 28.58 3.29 -5.54
N ALA A 20 27.57 4.15 -5.40
CA ALA A 20 27.62 5.28 -4.48
C ALA A 20 27.02 4.83 -3.15
N ALA A 21 27.86 4.62 -2.15
CA ALA A 21 27.43 4.41 -0.77
C ALA A 21 27.03 5.76 -0.16
N LEU A 22 25.73 6.03 -0.08
CA LEU A 22 25.20 7.15 0.70
C LEU A 22 24.86 6.64 2.10
N THR A 23 25.74 6.89 3.07
CA THR A 23 25.42 6.78 4.49
C THR A 23 24.83 8.11 4.96
N LEU A 24 23.51 8.21 5.05
CA LEU A 24 22.84 9.31 5.76
C LEU A 24 22.55 8.84 7.20
N GLY A 25 23.17 9.53 8.16
CA GLY A 25 22.97 9.30 9.58
C GLY A 25 21.61 9.80 10.05
N VAL A 26 21.02 9.08 11.00
CA VAL A 26 19.83 9.49 11.74
C VAL A 26 20.27 10.27 12.98
N VAL A 27 19.83 11.52 13.06
CA VAL A 27 19.87 12.31 14.31
C VAL A 27 18.63 11.93 15.11
N ALA A 28 18.84 11.29 16.25
CA ALA A 28 17.82 11.10 17.27
C ALA A 28 17.85 12.32 18.20
N CYS A 29 16.91 13.24 18.02
CA CYS A 29 16.63 14.27 19.03
C CYS A 29 15.67 13.66 20.05
N SER A 30 16.22 13.13 21.14
CA SER A 30 15.47 12.95 22.39
C SER A 30 16.00 14.02 23.35
N ASP A 31 15.22 15.07 23.54
CA ASP A 31 15.36 15.99 24.66
C ASP A 31 14.88 15.24 25.91
N ASP A 32 15.81 14.87 26.79
CA ASP A 32 15.54 14.74 28.22
C ASP A 32 16.81 15.15 28.98
N ASP A 33 16.64 16.17 29.79
CA ASP A 33 17.65 16.87 30.59
C ASP A 33 17.94 16.01 31.84
N SER A 34 19.17 15.47 31.99
CA SER A 34 19.77 15.14 33.30
C SER A 34 21.21 14.65 33.20
N ASP A 35 22.10 15.37 33.87
CA ASP A 35 23.50 15.03 34.15
C ASP A 35 23.67 13.67 34.88
N SER A 36 24.63 12.86 34.42
CA SER A 36 25.64 12.25 35.31
C SER A 36 26.66 11.42 34.55
N ALA A 37 27.93 11.82 34.67
CA ALA A 37 29.07 10.99 34.32
C ALA A 37 29.22 9.81 35.29
N THR A 38 29.50 8.61 34.76
CA THR A 38 30.48 7.70 35.38
C THR A 38 30.93 6.61 34.40
N THR A 39 32.25 6.45 34.35
CA THR A 39 33.00 5.43 33.62
C THR A 39 33.03 4.10 34.35
N GLY A 40 32.92 2.98 33.63
CA GLY A 40 33.27 1.65 34.16
C GLY A 40 32.98 0.52 33.18
N ALA A 41 34.04 -0.11 32.65
CA ALA A 41 33.97 -1.28 31.78
C ALA A 41 33.88 -2.59 32.59
N ALA A 42 33.00 -3.51 32.18
CA ALA A 42 33.25 -4.96 32.17
C ALA A 42 32.08 -5.71 31.50
N ALA A 43 32.43 -6.71 30.71
CA ALA A 43 31.55 -7.52 29.88
C ALA A 43 30.56 -8.39 30.67
N SER A 44 29.39 -8.63 30.07
CA SER A 44 28.70 -9.91 30.20
C SER A 44 27.95 -10.20 28.92
N ASP A 45 28.32 -11.35 28.36
CA ASP A 45 27.65 -12.09 27.31
C ASP A 45 26.18 -12.31 27.68
N ASN A 46 25.27 -11.93 26.80
CA ASN A 46 23.97 -12.55 26.76
C ASN A 46 23.58 -12.71 25.30
N SER A 47 23.94 -13.87 24.77
CA SER A 47 23.32 -14.46 23.61
C SER A 47 21.84 -14.69 23.93
N ASP A 48 20.99 -13.71 23.59
CA ASP A 48 19.56 -13.92 23.54
C ASP A 48 19.10 -13.91 22.09
N ALA A 49 18.38 -14.97 21.78
CA ALA A 49 18.04 -15.38 20.45
C ALA A 49 17.20 -14.30 19.76
N SER A 50 17.47 -14.13 18.47
CA SER A 50 16.52 -13.49 17.56
C SER A 50 15.20 -14.24 17.61
N ASP A 51 14.27 -13.76 18.42
CA ASP A 51 12.85 -13.98 18.17
C ASP A 51 12.37 -12.86 17.24
N SER A 52 12.71 -13.04 15.97
CA SER A 52 12.03 -12.36 14.87
C SER A 52 10.67 -13.05 14.68
N SER A 53 9.77 -12.89 15.65
CA SER A 53 8.38 -13.34 15.55
C SER A 53 7.44 -12.18 15.83
N GLY A 54 6.84 -11.67 14.75
CA GLY A 54 5.71 -10.74 14.79
C GLY A 54 6.04 -9.33 14.30
N SER A 55 6.19 -9.16 12.98
CA SER A 55 5.92 -7.84 12.39
C SER A 55 4.44 -7.50 12.62
N SER A 56 4.19 -6.71 13.67
CA SER A 56 3.13 -5.69 13.78
C SER A 56 1.79 -5.98 13.11
N ASP A 57 1.01 -6.93 13.66
CA ASP A 57 -0.43 -7.06 13.41
C ASP A 57 -1.28 -6.08 14.25
N ASP A 58 -0.67 -5.07 14.86
CA ASP A 58 -1.37 -4.05 15.63
C ASP A 58 -2.04 -3.03 14.68
N GLN A 59 -3.11 -3.47 14.00
CA GLN A 59 -3.96 -2.65 13.15
C GLN A 59 -4.87 -1.69 13.96
N GLY A 60 -4.32 -1.13 15.03
CA GLY A 60 -4.97 -0.24 15.99
C GLY A 60 -6.06 -0.91 16.83
N THR A 61 -6.38 -0.27 17.96
CA THR A 61 -7.45 -0.71 18.86
C THR A 61 -8.84 -0.50 18.22
N TRP A 62 -9.78 -1.38 18.56
CA TRP A 62 -11.20 -1.30 18.21
C TRP A 62 -12.05 -1.37 19.49
N PRO A 63 -13.24 -0.77 19.56
CA PRO A 63 -13.92 0.04 18.52
C PRO A 63 -13.21 1.38 18.24
N ARG A 64 -13.53 2.02 17.11
CA ARG A 64 -13.04 3.39 16.79
C ARG A 64 -14.09 4.22 16.10
N GLU A 65 -14.00 5.54 16.25
CA GLU A 65 -14.89 6.49 15.59
C GLU A 65 -14.20 7.20 14.43
N VAL A 66 -14.96 7.49 13.38
CA VAL A 66 -14.54 8.32 12.24
C VAL A 66 -15.54 9.44 12.02
N ASP A 67 -15.06 10.64 11.69
CA ASP A 67 -15.93 11.72 11.23
C ASP A 67 -16.37 11.46 9.79
N SER A 68 -17.68 11.36 9.56
CA SER A 68 -18.28 11.26 8.24
C SER A 68 -19.12 12.50 7.96
N VAL A 69 -19.20 12.91 6.69
CA VAL A 69 -20.16 13.93 6.28
C VAL A 69 -21.57 13.36 6.40
N VAL A 70 -22.49 14.14 6.97
CA VAL A 70 -23.92 13.78 7.04
C VAL A 70 -24.49 13.82 5.62
N VAL A 71 -25.16 12.74 5.21
CA VAL A 71 -25.83 12.64 3.90
C VAL A 71 -27.32 12.50 4.11
N ASP A 72 -28.10 13.44 3.57
CA ASP A 72 -29.57 13.38 3.57
C ASP A 72 -30.08 13.23 2.14
N ASN A 73 -30.92 12.22 1.88
CA ASN A 73 -31.51 11.95 0.56
C ASN A 73 -30.50 11.98 -0.61
N GLY A 74 -29.29 11.45 -0.39
CA GLY A 74 -28.22 11.40 -1.39
C GLY A 74 -27.48 12.72 -1.63
N LYS A 75 -27.73 13.75 -0.82
CA LYS A 75 -26.99 15.03 -0.85
C LYS A 75 -26.08 15.11 0.37
N ALA A 76 -24.79 15.33 0.12
CA ALA A 76 -23.84 15.62 1.18
C ALA A 76 -24.14 16.99 1.79
N GLY A 77 -24.23 17.05 3.12
CA GLY A 77 -24.35 18.28 3.89
C GLY A 77 -23.00 18.95 4.16
N THR A 78 -23.01 19.97 5.01
CA THR A 78 -21.80 20.63 5.52
C THR A 78 -21.41 20.15 6.93
N GLU A 79 -22.29 19.39 7.58
CA GLU A 79 -22.10 18.86 8.92
C GLU A 79 -21.43 17.48 8.87
N THR A 80 -20.72 17.16 9.96
CA THR A 80 -20.11 15.85 10.17
C THR A 80 -20.71 15.16 11.38
N GLU A 81 -20.81 13.84 11.32
CA GLU A 81 -21.22 12.97 12.42
C GLU A 81 -20.14 11.92 12.72
N LYS A 82 -20.10 11.45 13.97
CA LYS A 82 -19.22 10.36 14.40
C LYS A 82 -19.86 9.03 14.03
N ILE A 83 -19.18 8.24 13.21
CA ILE A 83 -19.56 6.88 12.86
C ILE A 83 -18.65 5.91 13.62
N GLU A 84 -19.25 5.06 14.44
CA GLU A 84 -18.53 3.98 15.11
C GLU A 84 -18.25 2.83 14.14
N ILE A 85 -17.01 2.34 14.14
CA ILE A 85 -16.60 1.10 13.52
C ILE A 85 -16.24 0.14 14.66
N PRO A 86 -17.07 -0.87 14.96
CA PRO A 86 -16.97 -1.64 16.20
C PRO A 86 -15.78 -2.62 16.20
N ALA A 87 -15.35 -3.06 15.02
CA ALA A 87 -14.29 -4.04 14.83
C ALA A 87 -13.59 -3.83 13.48
N LYS A 88 -12.43 -4.46 13.29
CA LYS A 88 -11.70 -4.44 12.03
C LYS A 88 -12.60 -4.92 10.88
N PRO A 89 -12.76 -4.15 9.79
CA PRO A 89 -13.55 -4.60 8.65
C PRO A 89 -12.92 -5.83 7.99
N GLU A 90 -13.73 -6.86 7.80
CA GLU A 90 -13.33 -8.09 7.08
C GLU A 90 -13.84 -8.11 5.63
N ARG A 91 -14.82 -7.24 5.31
CA ARG A 91 -15.46 -7.18 4.00
C ARG A 91 -15.86 -5.75 3.68
N ILE A 92 -15.17 -5.12 2.73
CA ILE A 92 -15.43 -3.74 2.32
C ILE A 92 -16.08 -3.73 0.94
N VAL A 93 -17.15 -2.93 0.82
CA VAL A 93 -17.78 -2.62 -0.46
C VAL A 93 -17.47 -1.17 -0.77
N SER A 94 -16.80 -0.92 -1.90
CA SER A 94 -16.49 0.44 -2.34
C SER A 94 -17.39 0.83 -3.51
N THR A 95 -18.26 1.82 -3.33
CA THR A 95 -19.07 2.36 -4.44
C THR A 95 -18.31 3.39 -5.28
N SER A 96 -17.00 3.59 -5.02
CA SER A 96 -16.15 4.51 -5.77
C SER A 96 -14.98 3.76 -6.40
N VAL A 97 -14.97 3.71 -7.73
CA VAL A 97 -13.85 3.14 -8.51
C VAL A 97 -12.51 3.80 -8.13
N THR A 98 -12.52 5.10 -7.85
CA THR A 98 -11.33 5.86 -7.46
C THR A 98 -10.81 5.47 -6.09
N LEU A 99 -11.68 5.36 -5.08
CA LEU A 99 -11.27 5.00 -3.71
C LEU A 99 -10.81 3.54 -3.61
N THR A 100 -11.33 2.68 -4.47
CA THR A 100 -10.98 1.25 -4.49
C THR A 100 -9.49 1.02 -4.70
N GLY A 101 -8.86 1.78 -5.61
CA GLY A 101 -7.42 1.65 -5.84
C GLY A 101 -6.59 1.89 -4.57
N SER A 102 -6.95 2.90 -3.77
CA SER A 102 -6.28 3.19 -2.49
C SER A 102 -6.51 2.11 -1.45
N LEU A 103 -7.73 1.57 -1.36
CA LEU A 103 -8.05 0.46 -0.45
C LEU A 103 -7.24 -0.79 -0.79
N LEU A 104 -7.15 -1.14 -2.07
CA LEU A 104 -6.33 -2.27 -2.52
C LEU A 104 -4.84 -2.04 -2.29
N ALA A 105 -4.35 -0.79 -2.43
CA ALA A 105 -2.94 -0.47 -2.20
C ALA A 105 -2.48 -0.74 -0.76
N VAL A 106 -3.38 -0.67 0.22
CA VAL A 106 -3.11 -0.97 1.65
C VAL A 106 -3.61 -2.36 2.07
N ASP A 107 -3.88 -3.24 1.11
CA ASP A 107 -4.36 -4.62 1.35
C ASP A 107 -5.66 -4.70 2.17
N ALA A 108 -6.52 -3.68 2.05
CA ALA A 108 -7.83 -3.71 2.69
C ALA A 108 -8.72 -4.79 2.04
N PRO A 109 -9.59 -5.48 2.80
CA PRO A 109 -10.36 -6.62 2.31
C PRO A 109 -11.58 -6.17 1.49
N VAL A 110 -11.34 -5.60 0.31
CA VAL A 110 -12.40 -5.18 -0.61
C VAL A 110 -12.99 -6.39 -1.31
N VAL A 111 -14.31 -6.57 -1.19
CA VAL A 111 -15.01 -7.71 -1.82
C VAL A 111 -15.79 -7.31 -3.07
N ALA A 112 -16.07 -6.01 -3.23
CA ALA A 112 -16.77 -5.50 -4.40
C ALA A 112 -16.52 -4.01 -4.62
N SER A 113 -16.55 -3.60 -5.88
CA SER A 113 -16.29 -2.23 -6.30
C SER A 113 -17.27 -1.75 -7.39
N GLY A 114 -17.64 -0.46 -7.35
CA GLY A 114 -18.21 0.23 -8.51
C GLY A 114 -17.15 0.45 -9.59
N GLY A 115 -17.55 0.42 -10.85
CA GLY A 115 -16.67 0.53 -12.00
C GLY A 115 -16.81 1.85 -12.75
N ALA A 116 -15.71 2.28 -13.36
CA ALA A 116 -15.73 3.28 -14.41
C ALA A 116 -16.31 2.68 -15.71
N LYS A 117 -16.47 3.54 -16.72
CA LYS A 117 -16.73 3.09 -18.09
C LYS A 117 -15.53 2.28 -18.59
N ALA A 118 -15.74 1.11 -19.20
CA ALA A 118 -14.67 0.35 -19.85
C ALA A 118 -13.98 1.14 -20.98
N GLY A 119 -12.65 1.08 -21.09
CA GLY A 119 -11.93 1.84 -22.11
C GLY A 119 -10.42 1.90 -21.94
N ALA A 120 -9.79 2.99 -22.38
CA ALA A 120 -8.34 3.11 -22.38
C ALA A 120 -7.69 3.06 -20.97
N THR A 121 -8.45 3.44 -19.94
CA THR A 121 -7.98 3.54 -18.55
C THR A 121 -8.60 2.49 -17.62
N SER A 122 -9.46 1.62 -18.15
CA SER A 122 -10.27 0.70 -17.36
C SER A 122 -10.57 -0.58 -18.12
N ASP A 123 -10.52 -1.71 -17.43
CA ASP A 123 -10.81 -3.03 -17.99
C ASP A 123 -12.31 -3.21 -18.34
N ASP A 124 -12.66 -4.41 -18.77
CA ASP A 124 -14.03 -4.82 -19.09
C ASP A 124 -14.98 -4.85 -17.87
N LYS A 125 -14.42 -4.95 -16.66
CA LYS A 125 -15.12 -4.82 -15.38
C LYS A 125 -15.30 -3.37 -14.93
N GLY A 126 -14.69 -2.42 -15.63
CA GLY A 126 -14.67 -0.99 -15.27
C GLY A 126 -13.64 -0.65 -14.19
N PHE A 127 -12.75 -1.58 -13.86
CA PHE A 127 -11.67 -1.35 -12.91
C PHE A 127 -10.51 -0.64 -13.58
N PHE A 128 -9.89 0.33 -12.90
CA PHE A 128 -8.78 1.03 -13.54
C PHE A 128 -7.57 0.13 -13.72
N THR A 129 -6.93 0.22 -14.88
CA THR A 129 -5.89 -0.72 -15.33
C THR A 129 -4.71 -0.82 -14.36
N GLN A 130 -4.40 0.25 -13.62
CA GLN A 130 -3.31 0.28 -12.64
C GLN A 130 -3.53 -0.60 -11.40
N TRP A 131 -4.76 -1.05 -11.12
CA TRP A 131 -5.07 -1.91 -9.98
C TRP A 131 -6.00 -3.08 -10.30
N ALA A 132 -6.48 -3.19 -11.54
CA ALA A 132 -7.38 -4.25 -12.00
C ALA A 132 -6.84 -5.66 -11.73
N GLU A 133 -5.55 -5.89 -11.97
CA GLU A 133 -4.89 -7.18 -11.67
C GLU A 133 -4.98 -7.54 -10.18
N LYS A 134 -4.63 -6.60 -9.30
CA LYS A 134 -4.74 -6.78 -7.84
C LYS A 134 -6.19 -7.01 -7.39
N ALA A 135 -7.15 -6.34 -8.03
CA ALA A 135 -8.57 -6.56 -7.76
C ALA A 135 -9.00 -7.99 -8.14
N ASP A 136 -8.51 -8.53 -9.25
CA ASP A 136 -8.81 -9.90 -9.68
C ASP A 136 -8.17 -10.94 -8.77
N GLU A 137 -6.91 -10.72 -8.37
CA GLU A 137 -6.21 -11.56 -7.39
C GLU A 137 -6.97 -11.64 -6.06
N GLN A 138 -7.54 -10.51 -5.61
CA GLN A 138 -8.35 -10.44 -4.38
C GLN A 138 -9.81 -10.85 -4.59
N GLY A 139 -10.23 -11.18 -5.81
CA GLY A 139 -11.60 -11.61 -6.12
C GLY A 139 -12.65 -10.51 -5.97
N VAL A 140 -12.28 -9.25 -6.21
CA VAL A 140 -13.18 -8.09 -6.14
C VAL A 140 -14.24 -8.19 -7.23
N LYS A 141 -15.51 -8.11 -6.85
CA LYS A 141 -16.64 -8.16 -7.80
C LYS A 141 -17.02 -6.77 -8.30
N ALA A 142 -17.26 -6.64 -9.60
CA ALA A 142 -17.86 -5.44 -10.17
C ALA A 142 -19.35 -5.35 -9.77
N LEU A 143 -19.76 -4.23 -9.18
CA LEU A 143 -21.14 -3.99 -8.75
C LEU A 143 -21.99 -3.38 -9.87
N TRP A 144 -21.41 -2.40 -10.56
CA TRP A 144 -22.02 -1.61 -11.64
C TRP A 144 -20.89 -0.91 -12.41
N GLN A 145 -21.18 -0.37 -13.58
CA GLN A 145 -20.25 0.45 -14.37
C GLN A 145 -20.96 1.73 -14.81
N LEU A 146 -20.21 2.82 -14.95
CA LEU A 146 -20.71 4.04 -15.59
C LEU A 146 -21.12 3.73 -17.04
N GLU A 147 -22.24 4.32 -17.49
CA GLU A 147 -22.72 4.15 -18.86
C GLU A 147 -21.69 4.62 -19.91
N PRO A 148 -21.66 3.96 -21.08
CA PRO A 148 -20.80 4.37 -22.20
C PRO A 148 -21.23 5.68 -22.85
#